data_AF-A2BXI0-F1
#
_entry.id   AF-A2BXI0-F1
#
_cell.length_a   1.000
_cell.length_b   1.000
_cell.length_c   1.000
_cell.angle_alpha   90.00
_cell.angle_beta   90.00
_cell.angle_gamma   90.00
#
_symmetry.space_group_name_H-M   'P 1'
#
loop_
_entity.id
_entity.type
_entity.pdbx_description
1 polymer ?
#
loop_
_entity_poly.entity_id
_entity_poly.type
_entity_poly.pdbx_seq_one_letter_code
_entity_poly.pdbx_strand_id
1 'polypeptide(L)' 'MSNSNFDKNGIDSNGTHWLQYAAFTFSAIAIFTTWAFFFDYKFHNLIVNILRVIDCSGFNCNGVY' A
#
# COMPACT_ATOMS: atom_id res chain seq x y z
N MET A 1 -10.35 -16.98 24.88
CA MET A 1 -10.22 -15.51 24.72
C MET A 1 -8.93 -15.11 25.42
N SER A 2 -7.88 -14.56 24.83
CA SER A 2 -7.61 -14.00 23.49
C SER A 2 -6.12 -14.24 23.21
N ASN A 3 -5.76 -14.92 22.11
CA ASN A 3 -4.37 -15.07 21.67
C ASN A 3 -3.95 -13.79 20.94
N SER A 4 -3.77 -12.71 21.70
CA SER A 4 -3.29 -11.45 21.17
C SER A 4 -1.76 -11.45 21.24
N ASN A 5 -1.08 -11.43 20.09
CA ASN A 5 0.38 -11.28 20.02
C ASN A 5 0.86 -9.92 20.56
N PHE A 6 -0.07 -8.99 20.76
CA PHE A 6 0.15 -7.66 21.31
C PHE A 6 -0.60 -7.50 22.62
N ASP A 7 -0.01 -6.77 23.56
CA ASP A 7 -0.68 -6.41 24.81
C ASP A 7 -1.81 -5.39 24.59
N LYS A 8 -2.46 -4.95 25.68
CA LYS A 8 -3.55 -3.96 25.63
C LYS A 8 -3.09 -2.58 25.13
N ASN A 9 -1.80 -2.30 25.20
CA ASN A 9 -1.18 -1.08 24.70
C ASN A 9 -0.64 -1.26 23.28
N GLY A 10 -0.85 -2.43 22.66
CA GLY A 10 -0.42 -2.71 21.30
C GLY A 10 1.06 -3.07 21.18
N ILE A 11 1.73 -3.42 22.27
CA ILE A 11 3.16 -3.74 22.33
C ILE A 11 3.34 -5.26 22.32
N ASP A 12 4.29 -5.77 21.54
CA ASP A 12 4.63 -7.20 21.52
C ASP A 12 5.57 -7.59 22.68
N SER A 13 5.93 -8.88 22.77
CA SER A 13 6.87 -9.37 23.80
C SER A 13 8.26 -8.73 23.74
N ASN A 14 8.62 -8.13 22.60
CA ASN A 14 9.92 -7.54 22.33
C ASN A 14 9.89 -6.01 22.49
N GLY A 15 8.78 -5.43 22.94
CA GLY A 15 8.64 -3.98 23.12
C GLY A 15 8.28 -3.21 21.84
N THR A 16 8.00 -3.90 20.73
CA THR A 16 7.64 -3.28 19.45
C THR A 16 6.15 -3.07 19.35
N HIS A 17 5.74 -1.83 19.06
CA HIS A 17 4.33 -1.50 18.87
C HIS A 17 3.83 -1.99 17.50
N TRP A 18 2.62 -2.53 17.42
CA TRP A 18 2.02 -3.03 16.16
C TRP A 18 2.04 -1.99 15.03
N LEU A 19 1.93 -0.70 15.37
CA LEU A 19 1.98 0.38 14.39
C LEU A 19 3.38 0.52 13.75
N GLN A 20 4.45 0.17 14.47
CA GLN A 20 5.80 0.14 13.89
C GLN A 20 5.93 -1.00 12.88
N TYR A 21 5.37 -2.18 13.17
CA TYR A 21 5.28 -3.28 12.20
C TYR A 21 4.46 -2.89 10.96
N ALA A 22 3.34 -2.18 11.15
CA ALA A 22 2.54 -1.67 10.05
C ALA A 22 3.33 -0.66 9.22
N ALA A 23 3.96 0.33 9.86
CA ALA A 23 4.77 1.34 9.18
C ALA A 23 5.90 0.71 8.37
N PHE A 24 6.60 -0.30 8.93
CA PHE A 24 7.64 -1.03 8.23
C PHE A 24 7.10 -1.77 7.00
N THR A 25 5.97 -2.45 7.16
CA THR A 25 5.31 -3.19 6.06
C THR A 25 4.88 -2.24 4.93
N PHE A 26 4.20 -1.13 5.25
CA PHE A 26 3.80 -0.14 4.26
C PHE A 26 5.00 0.51 3.58
N SER A 27 6.07 0.78 4.32
CA SER A 27 7.30 1.34 3.76
C SER A 27 7.95 0.37 2.77
N ALA A 28 8.05 -0.92 3.12
CA ALA A 28 8.60 -1.94 2.24
C ALA A 28 7.76 -2.10 0.95
N ILE A 29 6.42 -2.11 1.08
CA ILE A 29 5.51 -2.12 -0.07
C ILE A 29 5.72 -0.87 -0.92
N ALA A 30 5.79 0.31 -0.34
CA ALA A 30 5.97 1.56 -1.08
C ALA A 30 7.30 1.57 -1.86
N ILE A 31 8.39 1.11 -1.26
CA ILE A 31 9.70 0.99 -1.93
C ILE A 31 9.61 0.00 -3.10
N PHE A 32 9.06 -1.19 -2.87
CA PHE A 32 8.91 -2.20 -3.91
C PHE A 32 8.03 -1.70 -5.07
N THR A 33 6.90 -1.09 -4.75
CA THR A 33 5.94 -0.56 -5.73
C THR A 33 6.56 0.57 -6.54
N THR A 34 7.34 1.45 -5.89
CA THR A 34 8.07 2.53 -6.58
C THR A 34 9.11 1.97 -7.53
N TRP A 35 9.91 1.00 -7.09
CA TRP A 35 10.88 0.33 -7.97
C TRP A 35 10.18 -0.36 -9.14
N ALA A 36 9.15 -1.16 -8.87
CA ALA A 36 8.40 -1.88 -9.91
C ALA A 36 7.76 -0.91 -10.92
N PHE A 37 7.30 0.25 -10.48
CA PHE A 37 6.74 1.27 -11.36
C PHE A 37 7.75 1.87 -12.35
N PHE A 38 9.02 2.02 -11.96
CA PHE A 38 10.06 2.57 -12.84
C PHE A 38 10.74 1.52 -13.71
N PHE A 39 10.88 0.28 -13.23
CA PHE A 39 11.69 -0.74 -13.90
C PHE A 39 10.87 -1.83 -14.61
N ASP A 40 9.57 -1.96 -14.35
CA ASP A 40 8.68 -2.89 -15.05
C ASP A 40 7.57 -2.13 -15.79
N TYR A 41 7.64 -2.14 -17.12
CA TYR A 41 6.68 -1.46 -17.99
C TYR A 41 5.25 -2.00 -17.86
N LYS A 42 5.08 -3.31 -17.59
CA LYS A 42 3.74 -3.88 -17.40
C LYS A 42 3.14 -3.41 -16.08
N PHE A 43 3.97 -3.35 -15.04
CA PHE A 43 3.54 -2.83 -13.73
C PHE A 43 3.23 -1.33 -13.80
N HIS A 44 4.06 -0.54 -14.48
CA HIS A 44 3.81 0.87 -14.75
C HIS A 44 2.44 1.08 -15.41
N ASN A 45 2.17 0.35 -16.51
CA ASN A 45 0.92 0.50 -17.26
C ASN A 45 -0.30 0.07 -16.43
N LEU A 46 -0.15 -0.94 -15.57
CA LEU A 46 -1.20 -1.36 -14.64
C LEU A 46 -1.53 -0.27 -13.62
N ILE A 47 -0.53 0.36 -13.00
CA ILE A 47 -0.72 1.44 -12.03
C ILE A 47 -1.37 2.67 -12.70
N VAL A 48 -0.90 3.07 -13.88
CA VAL A 48 -1.50 4.18 -14.64
C VAL A 48 -2.96 3.87 -15.01
N ASN A 49 -3.28 2.63 -15.39
CA ASN A 49 -4.65 2.26 -15.72
C ASN A 49 -5.56 2.28 -14.49
N ILE A 50 -5.07 1.83 -13.32
CA ILE A 50 -5.80 1.91 -12.06
C ILE A 50 -6.03 3.37 -11.64
N LEU A 51 -4.99 4.21 -11.69
CA LEU A 51 -5.08 5.64 -11.40
C LEU A 51 -6.09 6.32 -12.34
N ARG A 52 -6.05 5.98 -13.63
CA ARG A 52 -7.02 6.45 -14.60
C ARG A 52 -8.43 6.01 -14.24
N VAL A 53 -8.68 4.75 -13.87
CA VAL A 53 -10.01 4.30 -13.43
C VAL A 53 -10.49 5.06 -12.19
N ILE A 54 -9.61 5.34 -11.23
CA ILE A 54 -9.94 6.09 -10.01
C ILE A 54 -10.28 7.55 -10.35
N ASP A 55 -9.45 8.22 -11.15
CA ASP A 55 -9.74 9.58 -11.62
C ASP A 55 -11.03 9.63 -12.45
N CYS A 56 -11.24 8.62 -13.30
CA CYS A 56 -12.43 8.49 -14.14
C CYS A 56 -13.72 8.18 -13.38
N SER A 57 -13.62 7.61 -12.18
CA SER A 57 -14.76 7.36 -11.31
C SER A 57 -15.12 8.57 -10.45
N GLY A 58 -14.26 9.61 -10.40
CA GLY A 58 -14.52 10.89 -9.75
C GLY A 58 -14.78 12.07 -10.70
N PHE A 59 -14.13 12.12 -11.87
CA PHE A 59 -14.30 13.14 -12.90
C PHE A 59 -14.58 12.46 -14.25
N ASN A 60 -15.79 12.70 -14.77
CA ASN A 60 -16.32 12.29 -16.07
C ASN A 60 -15.26 11.95 -17.15
N CYS A 61 -15.03 10.65 -17.38
CA CYS A 61 -14.10 10.15 -18.39
C CYS A 61 -14.69 9.99 -19.80
N ASN A 62 -15.41 11.01 -20.26
CA ASN A 62 -15.73 11.14 -21.68
C ASN A 62 -14.54 11.77 -22.42
N GLY A 63 -13.66 10.96 -22.99
CA GLY A 63 -12.86 11.37 -24.15
C GLY A 63 -11.35 11.54 -23.96
N VAL A 64 -10.67 10.58 -23.32
CA VAL A 64 -9.22 10.42 -23.57
C VAL A 64 -9.05 9.32 -24.62
N TYR A 65 -9.08 9.77 -25.88
CA TYR A 65 -8.78 9.00 -27.09
C TYR A 65 -7.39 8.39 -27.04
#